data_AF-A0A6P0I7R1-F1
#
_entry.id   AF-A0A6P0I7R1-F1
#
_cell.length_a   1.000
_cell.length_b   1.000
_cell.length_c   1.000
_cell.angle_alpha   90.00
_cell.angle_beta   90.00
_cell.angle_gamma   90.00
#
_symmetry.space_group_name_H-M   'P 1'
#
loop_
_entity.id
_entity.type
_entity.pdbx_description
1 polymer ?
#
loop_
_entity_poly.entity_id
_entity_poly.type
_entity_poly.pdbx_seq_one_letter_code
_entity_poly.pdbx_strand_id
1 'polypeptide(L)'
;DDKTLQRVKATNPFGYIVKPFEERNLHLTIEIALQRYQYDPITQLPNRSLFTDQLNEIISYQNHSNLGKLYHLNKSQKNTYFPIIPILYISLDRINRIKVTLGSKNGELVLCSMAKKLKKSIDSIDMLAHLETAEFGIIIKPVEQKQEVADIAQSILDTISQPIVLEGYEIYITASIGITFYPLDDLEANELLKNANAAMYHAQQKGGNNYQFHKSEIVFISREQLGLETDLRNALKRSEFQVYYQPKVNIKTGKITGAEALVRWCHPNRGLVSPVEFIPLAEETGLIIPIGEWVLRTACNQTRIWQELGFGLLEIAVNLSRCQFTQTNIQERIIKIIQETALKPNYLELEITESLVMQNEKAATKIMEAW
;
A
#
# COMPACT_ATOMS: atom_id res chain seq x y z
N ASP A 1 -46.19 6.66 24.55
CA ASP A 1 -47.02 7.61 23.78
C ASP A 1 -46.13 8.39 22.81
N ASP A 2 -46.69 9.06 21.80
CA ASP A 2 -45.95 9.75 20.74
C ASP A 2 -45.05 10.91 21.23
N LYS A 3 -45.40 11.54 22.36
CA LYS A 3 -44.55 12.58 22.99
C LYS A 3 -43.30 11.97 23.63
N THR A 4 -43.39 10.75 24.18
CA THR A 4 -42.24 10.01 24.69
C THR A 4 -41.30 9.62 23.55
N LEU A 5 -41.84 9.20 22.40
CA LEU A 5 -41.05 8.83 21.22
C LEU A 5 -40.30 10.03 20.62
N GLN A 6 -40.91 11.23 20.61
CA GLN A 6 -40.25 12.47 20.18
C GLN A 6 -39.14 12.91 21.15
N ARG A 7 -39.32 12.73 22.46
CA ARG A 7 -38.28 13.05 23.47
C ARG A 7 -37.03 12.18 23.34
N VAL A 8 -37.21 10.89 23.12
CA VAL A 8 -36.10 9.92 22.98
C VAL A 8 -35.27 10.15 21.71
N LYS A 9 -35.88 10.73 20.66
CA LYS A 9 -35.17 11.11 19.42
C LYS A 9 -34.29 12.36 19.59
N ALA A 10 -34.50 13.16 20.64
CA ALA A 10 -33.82 14.44 20.84
C ALA A 10 -32.70 14.42 21.91
N THR A 11 -32.45 13.29 22.58
CA THR A 11 -31.48 13.21 23.70
C THR A 11 -30.17 12.50 23.31
N ASN A 12 -29.05 13.08 23.75
CA ASN A 12 -27.68 12.57 23.62
C ASN A 12 -27.38 11.34 24.53
N PRO A 13 -26.20 10.69 24.46
CA PRO A 13 -25.91 9.32 24.95
C PRO A 13 -26.05 9.02 26.45
N PHE A 14 -26.68 9.89 27.24
CA PHE A 14 -26.95 9.68 28.66
C PHE A 14 -28.32 10.29 28.98
N GLY A 15 -29.40 9.62 28.55
CA GLY A 15 -30.74 9.98 28.97
C GLY A 15 -30.96 9.61 30.43
N TYR A 16 -31.33 10.57 31.27
CA TYR A 16 -31.68 10.30 32.67
C TYR A 16 -32.98 9.49 32.74
N ILE A 17 -32.92 8.31 33.36
CA ILE A 17 -34.14 7.58 33.78
C ILE A 17 -34.66 8.26 35.05
N VAL A 18 -35.77 8.99 34.93
CA VAL A 18 -36.41 9.63 36.09
C VAL A 18 -37.23 8.58 36.84
N LYS A 19 -36.98 8.44 38.15
CA LYS A 19 -37.72 7.50 39.01
C LYS A 19 -39.12 8.04 39.34
N PRO A 20 -40.11 7.16 39.57
CA PRO A 20 -40.04 5.69 39.47
C PRO A 20 -40.24 5.18 38.03
N PHE A 21 -39.67 4.00 37.71
CA PHE A 21 -39.79 3.34 36.40
C PHE A 21 -40.32 1.90 36.56
N GLU A 22 -40.98 1.37 35.52
CA GLU A 22 -41.37 -0.04 35.43
C GLU A 22 -40.19 -0.90 34.94
N GLU A 23 -40.13 -2.17 35.39
CA GLU A 23 -39.04 -3.11 35.04
C GLU A 23 -38.86 -3.29 33.53
N ARG A 24 -39.97 -3.38 32.78
CA ARG A 24 -39.96 -3.45 31.32
C ARG A 24 -39.33 -2.22 30.67
N ASN A 25 -39.59 -1.03 31.22
CA ASN A 25 -39.03 0.23 30.70
C ASN A 25 -37.53 0.33 30.98
N LEU A 26 -37.07 -0.18 32.13
CA LEU A 26 -35.64 -0.29 32.42
C LEU A 26 -34.95 -1.27 31.47
N HIS A 27 -35.53 -2.47 31.27
CA HIS A 27 -34.96 -3.48 30.39
C HIS A 27 -34.82 -2.98 28.95
N LEU A 28 -35.88 -2.39 28.40
CA LEU A 28 -35.86 -1.80 27.06
C LEU A 28 -34.83 -0.66 26.95
N THR A 29 -34.69 0.16 27.99
CA THR A 29 -33.71 1.27 27.98
C THR A 29 -32.27 0.75 28.02
N ILE A 30 -32.00 -0.29 28.81
CA ILE A 30 -30.70 -0.96 28.84
C ILE A 30 -30.40 -1.60 27.48
N GLU A 31 -31.36 -2.30 26.89
CA GLU A 31 -31.20 -2.94 25.58
C GLU A 31 -30.93 -1.92 24.47
N ILE A 32 -31.64 -0.79 24.46
CA ILE A 32 -31.39 0.33 23.54
C ILE A 32 -30.01 0.94 23.79
N ALA A 33 -29.59 1.09 25.05
CA ALA A 33 -28.27 1.63 25.38
C ALA A 33 -27.15 0.69 24.93
N LEU A 34 -27.31 -0.63 25.11
CA LEU A 34 -26.37 -1.65 24.66
C LEU A 34 -26.29 -1.68 23.13
N GLN A 35 -27.42 -1.66 22.42
CA GLN A 35 -27.42 -1.54 20.96
C GLN A 35 -26.73 -0.25 20.49
N ARG A 36 -27.00 0.88 21.12
CA ARG A 36 -26.34 2.16 20.77
C ARG A 36 -24.85 2.15 21.05
N TYR A 37 -24.39 1.37 22.03
CA TYR A 37 -22.97 1.22 22.34
C TYR A 37 -22.24 0.31 21.34
N GLN A 38 -22.95 -0.39 20.44
CA GLN A 38 -22.36 -1.24 19.40
C GLN A 38 -22.13 -0.52 18.07
N TYR A 39 -22.61 0.72 17.92
CA TYR A 39 -22.47 1.51 16.70
C TYR A 39 -21.73 2.81 16.96
N ASP A 40 -20.93 3.23 15.98
CA ASP A 40 -20.25 4.50 15.98
C ASP A 40 -21.24 5.66 15.75
N PRO A 41 -21.27 6.68 16.62
CA PRO A 41 -22.27 7.74 16.56
C PRO A 41 -22.09 8.69 15.36
N ILE A 42 -20.90 8.72 14.73
CA ILE A 42 -20.58 9.62 13.62
C ILE A 42 -20.99 8.95 12.31
N THR A 43 -20.44 7.77 12.03
CA THR A 43 -20.60 7.03 10.77
C THR A 43 -21.84 6.14 10.75
N GLN A 44 -22.46 5.84 11.91
CA GLN A 44 -23.54 4.87 12.08
C GLN A 44 -23.18 3.44 11.65
N LEU A 45 -21.89 3.14 11.55
CA LEU A 45 -21.39 1.78 11.32
C LEU A 45 -21.25 1.03 12.64
N PRO A 46 -21.28 -0.31 12.62
CA PRO A 46 -20.76 -1.13 13.72
C PRO A 46 -19.42 -0.61 14.24
N ASN A 47 -19.22 -0.65 15.54
CA ASN A 47 -17.95 -0.27 16.14
C ASN A 47 -17.00 -1.47 16.26
N ARG A 48 -15.80 -1.21 16.78
CA ARG A 48 -14.78 -2.25 17.00
C ARG A 48 -15.27 -3.44 17.82
N SER A 49 -16.08 -3.22 18.88
CA SER A 49 -16.60 -4.31 19.71
C SER A 49 -17.50 -5.23 18.89
N LEU A 50 -18.49 -4.67 18.20
CA LEU A 50 -19.43 -5.44 17.40
C LEU A 50 -18.72 -6.15 16.24
N PHE A 51 -17.71 -5.51 15.63
CA PHE A 51 -16.89 -6.13 14.59
C PHE A 51 -16.14 -7.37 15.11
N THR A 52 -15.49 -7.26 16.27
CA THR A 52 -14.77 -8.38 16.88
C THR A 52 -15.72 -9.51 17.29
N ASP A 53 -16.89 -9.17 17.84
CA ASP A 53 -17.91 -10.17 18.23
C ASP A 53 -18.42 -10.95 17.01
N GLN A 54 -18.73 -10.25 15.91
CA GLN A 54 -19.13 -10.89 14.65
C GLN A 54 -18.03 -11.76 14.05
N LEU A 55 -16.77 -11.31 14.07
CA LEU A 55 -15.66 -12.12 13.60
C LEU A 55 -15.48 -13.39 14.45
N ASN A 56 -15.64 -13.30 15.77
CA ASN A 56 -15.61 -14.46 16.66
C ASN A 56 -16.76 -15.44 16.40
N GLU A 57 -17.96 -14.94 16.09
CA GLU A 57 -19.12 -15.77 15.73
C GLU A 57 -18.86 -16.54 14.44
N ILE A 58 -18.35 -15.86 13.41
CA ILE A 58 -17.95 -16.46 12.13
C ILE A 58 -16.89 -17.56 12.35
N ILE A 59 -15.83 -17.25 13.12
CA ILE A 59 -14.76 -18.21 13.44
C ILE A 59 -15.32 -19.42 14.20
N SER A 60 -16.19 -19.20 15.18
CA SER A 60 -16.81 -20.27 15.97
C SER A 60 -17.66 -21.19 15.10
N TYR A 61 -18.48 -20.62 14.20
CA TYR A 61 -19.28 -21.38 13.25
C TYR A 61 -18.41 -22.26 12.34
N GLN A 62 -17.29 -21.72 11.82
CA GLN A 62 -16.34 -22.44 10.97
C GLN A 62 -15.55 -23.53 11.71
N ASN A 63 -15.30 -23.34 13.01
CA ASN A 63 -14.66 -24.34 13.86
C ASN A 63 -15.61 -25.50 14.19
N HIS A 64 -16.90 -25.23 14.41
CA HIS A 64 -17.91 -26.24 14.72
C HIS A 64 -18.33 -27.09 13.52
N SER A 65 -18.24 -26.56 12.30
CA SER A 65 -18.52 -27.28 11.06
C SER A 65 -17.38 -28.25 10.63
N ASN A 66 -16.37 -28.49 11.48
CA ASN A 66 -15.14 -29.26 11.20
C ASN A 66 -14.24 -28.69 10.09
N LEU A 67 -14.57 -27.55 9.48
CA LEU A 67 -13.82 -26.97 8.36
C LEU A 67 -12.48 -26.35 8.82
N GLY A 68 -12.46 -25.65 9.95
CA GLY A 68 -11.24 -25.02 10.49
C GLY A 68 -10.15 -26.00 10.97
N LYS A 69 -10.55 -27.17 11.50
CA LYS A 69 -9.60 -28.20 12.02
C LYS A 69 -8.97 -29.06 10.92
N LEU A 70 -9.66 -29.27 9.79
CA LEU A 70 -9.18 -30.12 8.70
C LEU A 70 -8.01 -29.50 7.91
N TYR A 71 -7.88 -28.17 7.92
CA TYR A 71 -6.80 -27.45 7.21
C TYR A 71 -5.41 -27.76 7.80
N HIS A 72 -5.32 -28.02 9.11
CA HIS A 72 -4.06 -28.39 9.76
C HIS A 72 -3.69 -29.87 9.58
N LEU A 73 -4.66 -30.74 9.29
CA LEU A 73 -4.45 -32.18 9.13
C LEU A 73 -4.13 -32.59 7.68
N ASN A 74 -4.53 -31.80 6.69
CA ASN A 74 -4.44 -32.14 5.27
C ASN A 74 -3.40 -31.32 4.47
N LYS A 75 -2.21 -31.09 5.01
CA LYS A 75 -1.08 -30.51 4.22
C LYS A 75 -0.61 -31.43 3.06
N SER A 76 -1.11 -32.67 2.98
CA SER A 76 -0.72 -33.71 2.00
C SER A 76 -1.75 -34.04 0.92
N GLN A 77 -2.96 -33.46 0.92
CA GLN A 77 -3.96 -33.74 -0.14
C GLN A 77 -4.39 -32.46 -0.86
N LYS A 78 -3.80 -32.25 -2.04
CA LYS A 78 -4.23 -31.26 -3.04
C LYS A 78 -5.60 -31.67 -3.59
N ASN A 79 -6.71 -31.12 -3.06
CA ASN A 79 -7.93 -30.77 -3.83
C ASN A 79 -9.19 -30.42 -3.01
N THR A 80 -9.10 -30.18 -1.70
CA THR A 80 -10.27 -29.66 -0.97
C THR A 80 -10.09 -28.14 -0.77
N TYR A 81 -10.73 -27.34 -1.62
CA TYR A 81 -10.80 -25.88 -1.46
C TYR A 81 -11.72 -25.58 -0.27
N PHE A 82 -11.18 -25.00 0.80
CA PHE A 82 -12.01 -24.45 1.87
C PHE A 82 -12.13 -22.94 1.69
N PRO A 83 -13.31 -22.37 1.97
CA PRO A 83 -13.54 -20.94 1.84
C PRO A 83 -12.65 -20.17 2.83
N ILE A 84 -11.88 -19.22 2.30
CA ILE A 84 -11.01 -18.33 3.07
C ILE A 84 -11.82 -17.07 3.36
N ILE A 85 -11.78 -16.58 4.60
CA ILE A 85 -12.50 -15.35 4.99
C ILE A 85 -11.47 -14.21 5.07
N PRO A 86 -11.58 -13.19 4.22
CA PRO A 86 -10.68 -12.03 4.25
C PRO A 86 -11.13 -10.98 5.26
N ILE A 87 -10.17 -10.47 6.03
CA ILE A 87 -10.33 -9.37 6.96
C ILE A 87 -9.46 -8.21 6.48
N LEU A 88 -10.06 -7.07 6.20
CA LEU A 88 -9.39 -5.87 5.73
C LEU A 88 -9.42 -4.81 6.83
N TYR A 89 -8.28 -4.16 7.04
CA TYR A 89 -8.08 -3.04 7.95
C TYR A 89 -7.67 -1.82 7.14
N ILE A 90 -8.51 -0.81 7.10
CA ILE A 90 -8.34 0.36 6.22
C ILE A 90 -8.08 1.58 7.08
N SER A 91 -7.12 2.41 6.72
CA SER A 91 -6.90 3.73 7.32
C SER A 91 -6.93 4.81 6.25
N LEU A 92 -7.69 5.88 6.47
CA LEU A 92 -7.70 7.03 5.57
C LEU A 92 -6.42 7.86 5.75
N ASP A 93 -5.63 7.97 4.68
CA ASP A 93 -4.34 8.62 4.73
C ASP A 93 -4.50 10.12 4.97
N ARG A 94 -3.69 10.65 5.91
CA ARG A 94 -3.54 12.10 6.15
C ARG A 94 -4.85 12.85 6.46
N ILE A 95 -5.92 12.17 6.90
CA ILE A 95 -7.19 12.83 7.26
C ILE A 95 -7.04 13.90 8.35
N ASN A 96 -6.04 13.76 9.21
CA ASN A 96 -5.73 14.76 10.23
C ASN A 96 -5.40 16.13 9.61
N ARG A 97 -4.81 16.18 8.40
CA ARG A 97 -4.59 17.45 7.70
C ARG A 97 -5.91 18.13 7.38
N ILE A 98 -6.92 17.36 6.96
CA ILE A 98 -8.26 17.89 6.69
C ILE A 98 -8.90 18.40 7.99
N LYS A 99 -8.81 17.65 9.09
CA LYS A 99 -9.33 18.07 10.41
C LYS A 99 -8.68 19.38 10.89
N VAL A 100 -7.37 19.54 10.68
CA VAL A 100 -6.63 20.74 11.06
C VAL A 100 -6.96 21.93 10.15
N THR A 101 -7.03 21.72 8.84
CA THR A 101 -7.23 22.80 7.86
C THR A 101 -8.69 23.24 7.73
N LEU A 102 -9.63 22.29 7.69
CA LEU A 102 -11.06 22.54 7.45
C LEU A 102 -11.93 22.39 8.71
N GLY A 103 -11.33 22.00 9.84
CA GLY A 103 -12.02 21.82 11.11
C GLY A 103 -12.55 20.39 11.34
N SER A 104 -12.76 20.05 12.63
CA SER A 104 -13.20 18.69 13.04
C SER A 104 -14.49 18.25 12.38
N LYS A 105 -15.48 19.17 12.28
CA LYS A 105 -16.79 18.89 11.69
C LYS A 105 -16.68 18.46 10.22
N ASN A 106 -15.80 19.10 9.45
CA ASN A 106 -15.56 18.72 8.06
C ASN A 106 -14.82 17.39 7.95
N GLY A 107 -13.89 17.09 8.87
CA GLY A 107 -13.29 15.77 8.97
C GLY A 107 -14.31 14.65 9.26
N GLU A 108 -15.30 14.92 10.12
CA GLU A 108 -16.41 13.98 10.37
C GLU A 108 -17.27 13.77 9.12
N LEU A 109 -17.57 14.83 8.35
CA LEU A 109 -18.29 14.72 7.09
C LEU A 109 -17.53 13.89 6.04
N VAL A 110 -16.20 14.01 6.00
CA VAL A 110 -15.34 13.16 5.16
C VAL A 110 -15.50 11.70 5.57
N LEU A 111 -15.39 11.39 6.87
CA LEU A 111 -15.56 10.02 7.40
C LEU A 111 -16.92 9.43 7.03
N CYS A 112 -18.00 10.18 7.26
CA CYS A 112 -19.35 9.77 6.90
C CYS A 112 -19.52 9.54 5.38
N SER A 113 -18.86 10.36 4.57
CA SER A 113 -18.91 10.21 3.11
C SER A 113 -18.14 8.97 2.64
N MET A 114 -16.98 8.69 3.24
CA MET A 114 -16.20 7.48 2.97
C MET A 114 -16.95 6.22 3.39
N ALA A 115 -17.55 6.21 4.58
CA ALA A 115 -18.40 5.11 5.04
C ALA A 115 -19.52 4.78 4.04
N LYS A 116 -20.20 5.82 3.51
CA LYS A 116 -21.25 5.66 2.49
C LYS A 116 -20.71 5.17 1.15
N LYS A 117 -19.53 5.65 0.71
CA LYS A 117 -18.88 5.19 -0.52
C LYS A 117 -18.53 3.70 -0.42
N LEU A 118 -17.82 3.31 0.65
CA LEU A 118 -17.42 1.93 0.90
C LEU A 118 -18.61 0.97 0.94
N LYS A 119 -19.69 1.36 1.62
CA LYS A 119 -20.90 0.53 1.73
C LYS A 119 -21.61 0.32 0.38
N LYS A 120 -21.47 1.24 -0.58
CA LYS A 120 -22.12 1.17 -1.89
C LYS A 120 -21.26 0.52 -2.96
N SER A 121 -19.93 0.53 -2.79
CA SER A 121 -19.01 0.14 -3.86
C SER A 121 -18.74 -1.36 -3.93
N ILE A 122 -19.11 -2.14 -2.91
CA ILE A 122 -18.70 -3.55 -2.82
C ILE A 122 -19.84 -4.43 -2.29
N ASP A 123 -20.38 -5.26 -3.16
CA ASP A 123 -21.44 -6.23 -2.84
C ASP A 123 -20.94 -7.45 -2.06
N SER A 124 -19.63 -7.71 -2.09
CA SER A 124 -18.98 -8.81 -1.38
C SER A 124 -18.65 -8.50 0.09
N ILE A 125 -18.91 -7.27 0.57
CA ILE A 125 -18.80 -6.93 1.99
C ILE A 125 -19.88 -7.69 2.76
N ASP A 126 -19.46 -8.49 3.74
CA ASP A 126 -20.36 -9.09 4.72
C ASP A 126 -20.60 -8.10 5.88
N MET A 127 -19.53 -7.43 6.32
CA MET A 127 -19.60 -6.42 7.37
C MET A 127 -18.61 -5.28 7.13
N LEU A 128 -19.06 -4.05 7.35
CA LEU A 128 -18.22 -2.84 7.39
C LEU A 128 -18.40 -2.20 8.77
N ALA A 129 -17.29 -1.88 9.44
CA ALA A 129 -17.27 -1.24 10.75
C ALA A 129 -16.36 -0.01 10.75
N HIS A 130 -16.69 0.96 11.60
CA HIS A 130 -15.75 2.02 11.99
C HIS A 130 -15.04 1.57 13.25
N LEU A 131 -13.73 1.36 13.16
CA LEU A 131 -12.96 0.82 14.27
C LEU A 131 -12.61 1.96 15.22
N GLU A 132 -11.79 2.90 14.75
CA GLU A 132 -11.30 4.04 15.52
C GLU A 132 -10.90 5.18 14.58
N THR A 133 -11.07 6.43 15.02
CA THR A 133 -10.55 7.67 14.39
C THR A 133 -10.78 7.87 12.88
N ALA A 134 -10.03 7.17 12.04
CA ALA A 134 -9.97 7.21 10.57
C ALA A 134 -9.92 5.82 9.94
N GLU A 135 -10.21 4.80 10.75
CA GLU A 135 -9.94 3.41 10.47
C GLU A 135 -11.23 2.61 10.36
N PHE A 136 -11.30 1.78 9.33
CA PHE A 136 -12.44 0.93 9.03
C PHE A 136 -12.00 -0.52 9.02
N GLY A 137 -12.90 -1.40 9.47
CA GLY A 137 -12.76 -2.84 9.39
C GLY A 137 -13.76 -3.39 8.38
N ILE A 138 -13.31 -4.29 7.52
CA ILE A 138 -14.20 -4.99 6.58
C ILE A 138 -14.00 -6.49 6.72
N ILE A 139 -15.11 -7.22 6.82
CA ILE A 139 -15.18 -8.66 6.63
C ILE A 139 -15.75 -8.88 5.23
N ILE A 140 -15.00 -9.58 4.39
CA ILE A 140 -15.45 -9.98 3.05
C ILE A 140 -16.08 -11.37 3.15
N LYS A 141 -17.11 -11.62 2.35
CA LYS A 141 -17.71 -12.94 2.19
C LYS A 141 -16.62 -13.97 1.84
N PRO A 142 -16.81 -15.25 2.19
CA PRO A 142 -15.77 -16.22 1.94
C PRO A 142 -15.42 -16.35 0.45
N VAL A 143 -14.12 -16.39 0.15
CA VAL A 143 -13.57 -16.46 -1.21
C VAL A 143 -12.80 -17.76 -1.42
N GLU A 144 -12.65 -18.17 -2.67
CA GLU A 144 -11.85 -19.35 -3.02
C GLU A 144 -10.37 -18.99 -3.21
N GLN A 145 -10.10 -17.78 -3.72
CA GLN A 145 -8.75 -17.34 -4.07
C GLN A 145 -8.40 -16.00 -3.45
N LYS A 146 -7.15 -15.87 -2.98
CA LYS A 146 -6.60 -14.61 -2.47
C LYS A 146 -6.60 -13.49 -3.53
N GLN A 147 -6.54 -13.83 -4.82
CA GLN A 147 -6.56 -12.86 -5.92
C GLN A 147 -7.85 -12.04 -5.95
N GLU A 148 -8.99 -12.67 -5.68
CA GLU A 148 -10.29 -11.98 -5.62
C GLU A 148 -10.26 -10.83 -4.60
N VAL A 149 -9.51 -11.02 -3.52
CA VAL A 149 -9.36 -10.02 -2.45
C VAL A 149 -8.42 -8.89 -2.85
N ALA A 150 -7.38 -9.18 -3.63
CA ALA A 150 -6.51 -8.15 -4.20
C ALA A 150 -7.32 -7.21 -5.11
N ASP A 151 -8.16 -7.78 -5.97
CA ASP A 151 -9.01 -7.01 -6.88
C ASP A 151 -10.04 -6.18 -6.10
N ILE A 152 -10.64 -6.74 -5.04
CA ILE A 152 -11.53 -5.99 -4.12
C ILE A 152 -10.77 -4.86 -3.41
N ALA A 153 -9.56 -5.12 -2.91
CA ALA A 153 -8.74 -4.10 -2.24
C ALA A 153 -8.36 -2.97 -3.19
N GLN A 154 -8.00 -3.28 -4.43
CA GLN A 154 -7.74 -2.25 -5.45
C GLN A 154 -9.01 -1.44 -5.76
N SER A 155 -10.16 -2.10 -5.92
CA SER A 155 -11.44 -1.42 -6.13
C SER A 155 -11.82 -0.49 -4.97
N ILE A 156 -11.43 -0.83 -3.72
CA ILE A 156 -11.60 0.04 -2.55
C ILE A 156 -10.76 1.30 -2.70
N LEU A 157 -9.47 1.14 -3.00
CA LEU A 157 -8.54 2.27 -3.18
C LEU A 157 -9.02 3.20 -4.30
N ASP A 158 -9.44 2.64 -5.43
CA ASP A 158 -9.97 3.40 -6.56
C ASP A 158 -11.25 4.15 -6.20
N THR A 159 -12.11 3.54 -5.38
CA THR A 159 -13.35 4.19 -4.89
C THR A 159 -13.05 5.34 -3.93
N ILE A 160 -12.11 5.14 -3.00
CA ILE A 160 -11.73 6.16 -2.00
C ILE A 160 -11.05 7.35 -2.68
N SER A 161 -10.19 7.09 -3.68
CA SER A 161 -9.45 8.13 -4.40
C SER A 161 -10.32 9.07 -5.24
N GLN A 162 -11.56 8.67 -5.56
CA GLN A 162 -12.52 9.58 -6.19
C GLN A 162 -12.81 10.77 -5.26
N PRO A 163 -12.86 12.01 -5.77
CA PRO A 163 -13.10 13.18 -4.95
C PRO A 163 -14.46 13.10 -4.23
N ILE A 164 -14.56 13.80 -3.11
CA ILE A 164 -15.85 14.16 -2.49
C ILE A 164 -16.02 15.67 -2.52
N VAL A 165 -17.23 16.11 -2.83
CA VAL A 165 -17.59 17.53 -2.79
C VAL A 165 -18.15 17.83 -1.40
N LEU A 166 -17.46 18.67 -0.64
CA LEU A 166 -17.92 19.18 0.65
C LEU A 166 -17.90 20.70 0.61
N GLU A 167 -19.06 21.32 0.84
CA GLU A 167 -19.23 22.79 0.84
C GLU A 167 -18.69 23.50 -0.41
N GLY A 168 -18.68 22.81 -1.57
CA GLY A 168 -18.18 23.32 -2.84
C GLY A 168 -16.69 23.05 -3.11
N TYR A 169 -15.96 22.44 -2.18
CA TYR A 169 -14.58 22.01 -2.37
C TYR A 169 -14.50 20.54 -2.76
N GLU A 170 -13.64 20.22 -3.74
CA GLU A 170 -13.25 18.85 -4.03
C GLU A 170 -12.13 18.41 -3.08
N ILE A 171 -12.40 17.37 -2.30
CA ILE A 171 -11.44 16.79 -1.37
C ILE A 171 -11.02 15.43 -1.90
N TYR A 172 -9.71 15.29 -2.08
CA TYR A 172 -9.04 14.05 -2.49
C TYR A 172 -8.40 13.43 -1.26
N ILE A 173 -8.70 12.15 -1.02
CA ILE A 173 -8.12 11.37 0.06
C ILE A 173 -7.75 9.99 -0.46
N THR A 174 -6.68 9.42 0.06
CA THR A 174 -6.24 8.06 -0.23
C THR A 174 -6.40 7.18 1.00
N ALA A 175 -6.20 5.88 0.87
CA ALA A 175 -6.21 4.98 2.00
C ALA A 175 -5.09 3.96 1.92
N SER A 176 -4.75 3.42 3.08
CA SER A 176 -3.84 2.30 3.22
C SER A 176 -4.63 1.10 3.75
N ILE A 177 -4.42 -0.08 3.16
CA ILE A 177 -5.17 -1.29 3.51
C ILE A 177 -4.22 -2.40 3.96
N GLY A 178 -4.53 -3.03 5.08
CA GLY A 178 -3.88 -4.24 5.55
C GLY A 178 -4.85 -5.41 5.51
N ILE A 179 -4.36 -6.57 5.08
CA ILE A 179 -5.22 -7.73 4.78
C ILE A 179 -4.73 -8.96 5.52
N THR A 180 -5.63 -9.62 6.23
CA THR A 180 -5.43 -10.96 6.80
C THR A 180 -6.51 -11.93 6.33
N PHE A 181 -6.22 -13.21 6.46
CA PHE A 181 -7.09 -14.30 6.02
C PHE A 181 -7.32 -15.29 7.15
N TYR A 182 -8.57 -15.51 7.54
CA TYR A 182 -8.93 -16.67 8.34
C TYR A 182 -9.17 -17.88 7.41
N PRO A 183 -8.66 -19.09 7.74
CA PRO A 183 -7.80 -19.44 8.88
C PRO A 183 -6.29 -19.40 8.56
N LEU A 184 -5.86 -18.82 7.43
CA LEU A 184 -4.48 -18.93 6.93
C LEU A 184 -3.45 -18.14 7.76
N ASP A 185 -3.84 -16.95 8.18
CA ASP A 185 -2.96 -16.05 8.92
C ASP A 185 -3.06 -16.33 10.42
N ASP A 186 -4.26 -16.35 10.98
CA ASP A 186 -4.52 -16.67 12.38
C ASP A 186 -5.90 -17.31 12.58
N LEU A 187 -6.10 -17.88 13.77
CA LEU A 187 -7.34 -18.54 14.19
C LEU A 187 -8.17 -17.70 15.17
N GLU A 188 -7.64 -16.58 15.65
CA GLU A 188 -8.28 -15.72 16.64
C GLU A 188 -8.55 -14.34 16.07
N ALA A 189 -9.76 -13.82 16.31
CA ALA A 189 -10.21 -12.53 15.78
C ALA A 189 -9.26 -11.37 16.14
N ASN A 190 -8.78 -11.34 17.39
CA ASN A 190 -7.90 -10.28 17.88
C ASN A 190 -6.53 -10.29 17.19
N GLU A 191 -5.94 -11.47 16.98
CA GLU A 191 -4.67 -11.60 16.26
C GLU A 191 -4.83 -11.26 14.77
N LEU A 192 -5.91 -11.72 14.12
CA LEU A 192 -6.22 -11.34 12.72
C LEU A 192 -6.32 -9.82 12.56
N LEU A 193 -7.01 -9.13 13.47
CA LEU A 193 -7.15 -7.67 13.46
C LEU A 193 -5.84 -6.95 13.70
N LYS A 194 -5.05 -7.40 14.68
CA LYS A 194 -3.73 -6.85 15.00
C LYS A 194 -2.77 -7.00 13.83
N ASN A 195 -2.80 -8.16 13.17
CA ASN A 195 -1.95 -8.49 12.04
C ASN A 195 -2.37 -7.73 10.78
N ALA A 196 -3.67 -7.52 10.56
CA ALA A 196 -4.17 -6.65 9.50
C ALA A 196 -3.78 -5.18 9.76
N ASN A 197 -3.88 -4.68 11.00
CA ASN A 197 -3.41 -3.34 11.35
C ASN A 197 -1.91 -3.17 11.07
N ALA A 198 -1.07 -4.16 11.45
CA ALA A 198 0.36 -4.13 11.14
C ALA A 198 0.65 -4.08 9.64
N ALA A 199 -0.10 -4.83 8.82
CA ALA A 199 0.01 -4.80 7.36
C ALA A 199 -0.41 -3.44 6.79
N MET A 200 -1.47 -2.83 7.33
CA MET A 200 -1.94 -1.49 6.95
C MET A 200 -0.87 -0.44 7.28
N TYR A 201 -0.25 -0.53 8.44
CA TYR A 201 0.84 0.38 8.81
C TYR A 201 2.06 0.22 7.88
N HIS A 202 2.35 -1.00 7.45
CA HIS A 202 3.39 -1.24 6.42
C HIS A 202 3.01 -0.63 5.06
N ALA A 203 1.73 -0.68 4.67
CA ALA A 203 1.23 0.02 3.48
C ALA A 203 1.47 1.54 3.56
N GLN A 204 1.23 2.14 4.72
CA GLN A 204 1.53 3.56 4.98
C GLN A 204 3.02 3.88 4.84
N GLN A 205 3.90 3.05 5.39
CA GLN A 205 5.36 3.23 5.29
C GLN A 205 5.86 3.14 3.83
N LYS A 206 5.19 2.36 2.98
CA LYS A 206 5.48 2.28 1.54
C LYS A 206 4.96 3.47 0.71
N GLY A 207 4.43 4.51 1.36
CA GLY A 207 3.97 5.74 0.70
C GLY A 207 2.46 5.96 0.73
N GLY A 208 1.70 5.02 1.32
CA GLY A 208 0.23 5.06 1.36
C GLY A 208 -0.40 4.73 0.01
N ASN A 209 -1.72 4.92 -0.10
CA ASN A 209 -2.51 4.60 -1.30
C ASN A 209 -2.23 3.20 -1.89
N ASN A 210 -2.06 2.20 -1.04
CA ASN A 210 -1.79 0.82 -1.44
C ASN A 210 -2.35 -0.17 -0.41
N TYR A 211 -2.30 -1.46 -0.73
CA TYR A 211 -2.66 -2.53 0.19
C TYR A 211 -1.49 -3.48 0.43
N GLN A 212 -1.45 -4.12 1.59
CA GLN A 212 -0.47 -5.15 1.95
C GLN A 212 -1.13 -6.34 2.63
N PHE A 213 -0.68 -7.56 2.32
CA PHE A 213 -1.04 -8.76 3.05
C PHE A 213 -0.12 -8.94 4.26
N HIS A 214 -0.66 -9.44 5.38
CA HIS A 214 0.12 -9.65 6.60
C HIS A 214 1.26 -10.66 6.43
N LYS A 215 0.94 -11.88 5.99
CA LYS A 215 1.97 -12.85 5.61
C LYS A 215 2.36 -12.61 4.16
N SER A 216 3.44 -11.87 4.00
CA SER A 216 4.07 -11.47 2.74
C SER A 216 4.66 -12.62 1.91
N GLU A 217 4.48 -13.88 2.31
CA GLU A 217 4.97 -15.04 1.54
C GLU A 217 4.24 -15.26 0.22
N ILE A 218 3.17 -14.50 -0.06
CA ILE A 218 2.59 -14.51 -1.40
C ILE A 218 2.29 -13.09 -1.87
N VAL A 219 3.30 -12.47 -2.46
CA VAL A 219 3.11 -11.41 -3.47
C VAL A 219 2.37 -12.08 -4.63
N PHE A 220 1.04 -12.00 -4.67
CA PHE A 220 0.28 -12.46 -5.84
C PHE A 220 0.42 -11.42 -6.93
N ILE A 221 1.35 -11.72 -7.82
CA ILE A 221 1.62 -11.01 -9.06
C ILE A 221 0.36 -11.14 -9.94
N SER A 222 -0.28 -10.02 -10.29
CA SER A 222 -1.43 -10.04 -11.20
C SER A 222 -1.06 -10.70 -12.54
N ARG A 223 -2.02 -11.23 -13.32
CA ARG A 223 -1.69 -11.77 -14.67
C ARG A 223 -0.95 -10.76 -15.54
N GLU A 224 -1.31 -9.48 -15.41
CA GLU A 224 -0.61 -8.40 -16.10
C GLU A 224 0.81 -8.20 -15.59
N GLN A 225 1.02 -8.28 -14.28
CA GLN A 225 2.35 -8.14 -13.66
C GLN A 225 3.22 -9.38 -13.91
N LEU A 226 2.65 -10.58 -14.05
CA LEU A 226 3.35 -11.82 -14.48
C LEU A 226 3.76 -11.72 -15.95
N GLY A 227 2.88 -11.18 -16.79
CA GLY A 227 3.20 -10.84 -18.17
C GLY A 227 4.34 -9.82 -18.23
N LEU A 228 4.21 -8.73 -17.46
CA LEU A 228 5.21 -7.68 -17.38
C LEU A 228 6.55 -8.19 -16.84
N GLU A 229 6.57 -9.06 -15.84
CA GLU A 229 7.80 -9.70 -15.35
C GLU A 229 8.45 -10.57 -16.44
N THR A 230 7.64 -11.38 -17.13
CA THR A 230 8.10 -12.25 -18.21
C THR A 230 8.71 -11.42 -19.34
N ASP A 231 8.08 -10.31 -19.70
CA ASP A 231 8.58 -9.38 -20.70
C ASP A 231 9.83 -8.65 -20.21
N LEU A 232 9.85 -8.16 -18.96
CA LEU A 232 10.99 -7.48 -18.34
C LEU A 232 12.24 -8.37 -18.29
N ARG A 233 12.07 -9.66 -18.01
CA ARG A 233 13.18 -10.65 -18.01
C ARG A 233 13.81 -10.79 -19.40
N ASN A 234 13.04 -10.56 -20.46
CA ASN A 234 13.51 -10.63 -21.85
C ASN A 234 13.88 -9.26 -22.44
N ALA A 235 13.44 -8.15 -21.83
CA ALA A 235 13.59 -6.80 -22.36
C ALA A 235 15.05 -6.41 -22.64
N LEU A 236 16.00 -6.79 -21.77
CA LEU A 236 17.44 -6.58 -22.02
C LEU A 236 17.93 -7.36 -23.26
N LYS A 237 17.49 -8.61 -23.42
CA LYS A 237 17.87 -9.46 -24.56
C LYS A 237 17.24 -8.98 -25.88
N ARG A 238 16.07 -8.37 -25.79
CA ARG A 238 15.31 -7.81 -26.92
C ARG A 238 15.68 -6.35 -27.23
N SER A 239 16.65 -5.77 -26.51
CA SER A 239 17.08 -4.37 -26.68
C SER A 239 15.94 -3.35 -26.55
N GLU A 240 15.02 -3.61 -25.63
CA GLU A 240 13.83 -2.77 -25.40
C GLU A 240 14.11 -1.61 -24.45
N PHE A 241 15.30 -1.56 -23.82
CA PHE A 241 15.69 -0.46 -22.96
C PHE A 241 16.42 0.64 -23.73
N GLN A 242 16.17 1.88 -23.31
CA GLN A 242 16.87 3.08 -23.77
C GLN A 242 17.27 3.94 -22.57
N VAL A 243 18.31 4.76 -22.75
CA VAL A 243 18.71 5.76 -21.75
C VAL A 243 18.40 7.13 -22.32
N TYR A 244 17.58 7.88 -21.60
CA TYR A 244 17.30 9.28 -21.88
C TYR A 244 18.22 10.12 -20.98
N TYR A 245 18.56 11.32 -21.43
CA TYR A 245 19.53 12.17 -20.75
C TYR A 245 18.91 13.52 -20.43
N GLN A 246 18.79 13.84 -19.15
CA GLN A 246 18.31 15.14 -18.70
C GLN A 246 19.49 16.06 -18.36
N PRO A 247 19.63 17.23 -19.01
CA PRO A 247 20.81 18.08 -18.81
C PRO A 247 20.83 18.75 -17.43
N LYS A 248 22.02 18.76 -16.80
CA LYS A 248 22.33 19.55 -15.59
C LYS A 248 22.98 20.87 -16.03
N VAL A 249 22.40 22.00 -15.62
CA VAL A 249 22.82 23.35 -16.04
C VAL A 249 23.33 24.15 -14.84
N ASN A 250 24.51 24.74 -14.97
CA ASN A 250 25.03 25.68 -13.99
C ASN A 250 24.27 27.02 -14.09
N ILE A 251 23.52 27.37 -13.03
CA ILE A 251 22.65 28.56 -13.01
C ILE A 251 23.45 29.86 -13.20
N LYS A 252 24.70 29.94 -12.73
CA LYS A 252 25.51 31.16 -12.85
C LYS A 252 26.07 31.37 -14.25
N THR A 253 26.45 30.29 -14.93
CA THR A 253 27.13 30.37 -16.23
C THR A 253 26.22 30.03 -17.41
N GLY A 254 25.05 29.44 -17.16
CA GLY A 254 24.14 28.93 -18.18
C GLY A 254 24.66 27.72 -18.95
N LYS A 255 25.84 27.18 -18.59
CA LYS A 255 26.48 26.07 -19.30
C LYS A 255 25.97 24.73 -18.76
N ILE A 256 25.81 23.77 -19.66
CA ILE A 256 25.56 22.36 -19.31
C ILE A 256 26.84 21.81 -18.69
N THR A 257 26.74 21.25 -17.49
CA THR A 257 27.86 20.64 -16.75
C THR A 257 27.82 19.12 -16.82
N GLY A 258 26.66 18.54 -17.07
CA GLY A 258 26.48 17.11 -17.15
C GLY A 258 25.06 16.73 -17.53
N ALA A 259 24.73 15.47 -17.34
CA ALA A 259 23.37 14.96 -17.52
C ALA A 259 23.04 13.90 -16.47
N GLU A 260 21.76 13.65 -16.24
CA GLU A 260 21.25 12.49 -15.52
C GLU A 260 20.78 11.43 -16.53
N ALA A 261 21.24 10.20 -16.35
CA ALA A 261 20.88 9.04 -17.16
C ALA A 261 19.61 8.39 -16.60
N LEU A 262 18.54 8.46 -17.38
CA LEU A 262 17.21 7.98 -17.01
C LEU A 262 16.79 6.80 -17.89
N VAL A 263 16.64 5.63 -17.28
CA VAL A 263 16.21 4.42 -18.01
C VAL A 263 14.76 4.56 -18.51
N ARG A 264 14.52 4.04 -19.70
CA ARG A 264 13.22 3.98 -20.37
C ARG A 264 13.01 2.59 -20.93
N TRP A 265 11.82 2.03 -20.76
CA TRP A 265 11.46 0.75 -21.34
C TRP A 265 10.47 0.95 -22.49
N CYS A 266 10.94 0.72 -23.70
CA CYS A 266 10.18 0.78 -24.93
C CYS A 266 9.60 -0.60 -25.24
N HIS A 267 8.46 -0.91 -24.63
CA HIS A 267 7.78 -2.18 -24.81
C HIS A 267 7.05 -2.24 -26.16
N PRO A 268 7.15 -3.33 -26.94
CA PRO A 268 6.59 -3.41 -28.30
C PRO A 268 5.07 -3.19 -28.36
N ASN A 269 4.32 -3.76 -27.40
CA ASN A 269 2.85 -3.63 -27.35
C ASN A 269 2.34 -2.49 -26.46
N ARG A 270 3.07 -2.08 -25.43
CA ARG A 270 2.63 -1.09 -24.42
C ARG A 270 3.20 0.31 -24.66
N GLY A 271 4.15 0.45 -25.58
CA GLY A 271 4.87 1.70 -25.78
C GLY A 271 5.84 1.98 -24.65
N LEU A 272 5.98 3.25 -24.26
CA LEU A 272 6.92 3.67 -23.22
C LEU A 272 6.36 3.34 -21.83
N VAL A 273 6.86 2.28 -21.21
CA VAL A 273 6.47 1.89 -19.84
C VAL A 273 7.16 2.80 -18.82
N SER A 274 6.38 3.29 -17.86
CA SER A 274 6.87 4.23 -16.84
C SER A 274 7.90 3.56 -15.92
N PRO A 275 9.01 4.24 -15.58
CA PRO A 275 9.94 3.76 -14.55
C PRO A 275 9.27 3.44 -13.21
N VAL A 276 8.21 4.17 -12.84
CA VAL A 276 7.46 3.93 -11.60
C VAL A 276 6.74 2.58 -11.61
N GLU A 277 6.43 2.04 -12.79
CA GLU A 277 5.74 0.75 -12.96
C GLU A 277 6.74 -0.42 -12.94
N PHE A 278 7.84 -0.33 -13.70
CA PHE A 278 8.75 -1.48 -13.86
C PHE A 278 9.94 -1.50 -12.90
N ILE A 279 10.38 -0.37 -12.33
CA ILE A 279 11.50 -0.36 -11.38
C ILE A 279 11.17 -1.14 -10.10
N PRO A 280 10.00 -0.95 -9.44
CA PRO A 280 9.65 -1.75 -8.27
C PRO A 280 9.64 -3.26 -8.58
N LEU A 281 9.07 -3.65 -9.73
CA LEU A 281 9.07 -5.03 -10.19
C LEU A 281 10.49 -5.56 -10.44
N ALA A 282 11.35 -4.75 -11.04
CA ALA A 282 12.75 -5.10 -11.26
C ALA A 282 13.52 -5.28 -9.94
N GLU A 283 13.23 -4.46 -8.93
CA GLU A 283 13.84 -4.58 -7.60
C GLU A 283 13.40 -5.85 -6.89
N GLU A 284 12.09 -6.13 -6.87
CA GLU A 284 11.51 -7.32 -6.24
C GLU A 284 12.03 -8.63 -6.86
N THR A 285 12.21 -8.64 -8.19
CA THR A 285 12.66 -9.83 -8.95
C THR A 285 14.18 -9.92 -9.09
N GLY A 286 14.92 -8.92 -8.61
CA GLY A 286 16.38 -8.82 -8.79
C GLY A 286 16.84 -8.46 -10.20
N LEU A 287 15.92 -8.26 -11.16
CA LEU A 287 16.22 -7.83 -12.52
C LEU A 287 16.79 -6.40 -12.60
N ILE A 288 16.61 -5.59 -11.55
CA ILE A 288 17.20 -4.25 -11.46
C ILE A 288 18.73 -4.28 -11.53
N ILE A 289 19.32 -5.40 -11.13
CA ILE A 289 20.77 -5.57 -11.07
C ILE A 289 21.39 -5.60 -12.48
N PRO A 290 21.00 -6.52 -13.39
CA PRO A 290 21.49 -6.49 -14.77
C PRO A 290 21.02 -5.26 -15.56
N ILE A 291 19.84 -4.71 -15.27
CA ILE A 291 19.35 -3.47 -15.90
C ILE A 291 20.26 -2.30 -15.53
N GLY A 292 20.54 -2.12 -14.24
CA GLY A 292 21.39 -1.04 -13.77
C GLY A 292 22.83 -1.14 -14.27
N GLU A 293 23.39 -2.34 -14.41
CA GLU A 293 24.70 -2.51 -15.09
C GLU A 293 24.68 -2.07 -16.54
N TRP A 294 23.61 -2.45 -17.27
CA TRP A 294 23.45 -2.06 -18.66
C TRP A 294 23.30 -0.54 -18.78
N VAL A 295 22.50 0.09 -17.91
CA VAL A 295 22.35 1.55 -17.86
C VAL A 295 23.68 2.22 -17.57
N LEU A 296 24.41 1.76 -16.54
CA LEU A 296 25.70 2.33 -16.15
C LEU A 296 26.72 2.25 -17.28
N ARG A 297 26.83 1.10 -17.94
CA ARG A 297 27.74 0.91 -19.09
C ARG A 297 27.35 1.79 -20.28
N THR A 298 26.06 1.90 -20.56
CA THR A 298 25.54 2.74 -21.65
C THR A 298 25.79 4.21 -21.38
N ALA A 299 25.51 4.67 -20.16
CA ALA A 299 25.76 6.03 -19.70
C ALA A 299 27.26 6.38 -19.79
N CYS A 300 28.14 5.53 -19.25
CA CYS A 300 29.59 5.78 -19.30
C CYS A 300 30.14 5.82 -20.73
N ASN A 301 29.72 4.89 -21.60
CA ASN A 301 30.13 4.89 -23.00
C ASN A 301 29.63 6.14 -23.74
N GLN A 302 28.38 6.54 -23.52
CA GLN A 302 27.81 7.72 -24.16
C GLN A 302 28.54 9.00 -23.73
N THR A 303 28.89 9.11 -22.44
CA THR A 303 29.68 10.22 -21.92
C THR A 303 31.06 10.28 -22.56
N ARG A 304 31.75 9.14 -22.71
CA ARG A 304 33.03 9.10 -23.42
C ARG A 304 32.91 9.58 -24.87
N ILE A 305 31.87 9.14 -25.58
CA ILE A 305 31.60 9.60 -26.95
C ILE A 305 31.39 11.12 -26.98
N TRP A 306 30.64 11.69 -26.04
CA TRP A 306 30.49 13.15 -25.96
C TRP A 306 31.80 13.88 -25.67
N GLN A 307 32.65 13.33 -24.80
CA GLN A 307 33.98 13.90 -24.52
C GLN A 307 34.86 13.88 -25.78
N GLU A 308 34.84 12.78 -26.55
CA GLU A 308 35.59 12.63 -27.81
C GLU A 308 35.07 13.55 -28.93
N LEU A 309 33.77 13.82 -28.96
CA LEU A 309 33.14 14.77 -29.88
C LEU A 309 33.39 16.25 -29.51
N GLY A 310 34.09 16.52 -28.41
CA GLY A 310 34.48 17.88 -28.01
C GLY A 310 33.44 18.60 -27.16
N PHE A 311 32.45 17.91 -26.58
CA PHE A 311 31.47 18.52 -25.66
C PHE A 311 32.05 18.83 -24.26
N GLY A 312 33.36 18.69 -24.08
CA GLY A 312 34.07 19.04 -22.85
C GLY A 312 33.98 17.93 -21.79
N LEU A 313 34.24 18.30 -20.54
CA LEU A 313 34.30 17.39 -19.40
C LEU A 313 32.92 17.16 -18.78
N LEU A 314 31.97 16.70 -19.58
CA LEU A 314 30.62 16.42 -19.09
C LEU A 314 30.64 15.27 -18.09
N GLU A 315 29.94 15.49 -16.98
CA GLU A 315 29.66 14.49 -15.95
C GLU A 315 28.33 13.77 -16.25
N ILE A 316 28.24 12.50 -15.87
CA ILE A 316 27.02 11.71 -16.00
C ILE A 316 26.60 11.17 -14.65
N ALA A 317 25.35 11.44 -14.28
CA ALA A 317 24.76 10.91 -13.08
C ALA A 317 23.92 9.67 -13.40
N VAL A 318 24.07 8.63 -12.60
CA VAL A 318 23.33 7.37 -12.73
C VAL A 318 22.73 7.00 -11.39
N ASN A 319 21.41 6.83 -11.36
CA ASN A 319 20.69 6.39 -10.18
C ASN A 319 21.01 4.92 -9.85
N LEU A 320 21.33 4.66 -8.58
CA LEU A 320 21.53 3.33 -8.03
C LEU A 320 20.33 2.90 -7.21
N SER A 321 19.85 1.69 -7.50
CA SER A 321 18.75 1.08 -6.77
C SER A 321 19.20 0.57 -5.40
N ARG A 322 18.24 0.37 -4.50
CA ARG A 322 18.49 -0.18 -3.17
C ARG A 322 19.15 -1.55 -3.24
N CYS A 323 18.61 -2.42 -4.09
CA CYS A 323 19.10 -3.79 -4.26
C CYS A 323 20.56 -3.79 -4.71
N GLN A 324 20.94 -2.87 -5.61
CA GLN A 324 22.32 -2.74 -6.09
C GLN A 324 23.28 -2.25 -5.00
N PHE A 325 22.87 -1.25 -4.23
CA PHE A 325 23.68 -0.68 -3.15
C PHE A 325 23.99 -1.69 -2.05
N THR A 326 23.07 -2.62 -1.77
CA THR A 326 23.26 -3.67 -0.77
C THR A 326 24.11 -4.86 -1.23
N GLN A 327 24.49 -4.93 -2.51
CA GLN A 327 25.32 -6.03 -3.00
C GLN A 327 26.76 -5.90 -2.49
N THR A 328 27.29 -6.99 -1.93
CA THR A 328 28.67 -7.03 -1.42
C THR A 328 29.74 -6.76 -2.49
N ASN A 329 29.44 -7.03 -3.76
CA ASN A 329 30.36 -6.90 -4.89
C ASN A 329 30.08 -5.68 -5.79
N ILE A 330 29.27 -4.72 -5.34
CA ILE A 330 28.92 -3.55 -6.16
C ILE A 330 30.15 -2.72 -6.58
N GLN A 331 31.12 -2.56 -5.67
CA GLN A 331 32.39 -1.86 -5.92
C GLN A 331 33.15 -2.45 -7.10
N GLU A 332 33.40 -3.76 -7.04
CA GLU A 332 34.13 -4.50 -8.08
C GLU A 332 33.45 -4.35 -9.44
N ARG A 333 32.12 -4.38 -9.46
CA ARG A 333 31.33 -4.24 -10.70
C ARG A 333 31.40 -2.84 -11.29
N ILE A 334 31.28 -1.81 -10.46
CA ILE A 334 31.41 -0.41 -10.91
C ILE A 334 32.82 -0.17 -11.46
N ILE A 335 33.87 -0.58 -10.73
CA ILE A 335 35.26 -0.46 -11.18
C ILE A 335 35.45 -1.15 -12.53
N LYS A 336 34.94 -2.38 -12.68
CA LYS A 336 35.00 -3.12 -13.93
C LYS A 336 34.32 -2.37 -15.09
N ILE A 337 33.14 -1.80 -14.87
CA ILE A 337 32.41 -1.03 -15.90
C ILE A 337 33.18 0.24 -16.29
N ILE A 338 33.73 0.97 -15.32
CA ILE A 338 34.57 2.15 -15.57
C ILE A 338 35.79 1.75 -16.42
N GLN A 339 36.47 0.65 -16.08
CA GLN A 339 37.62 0.15 -16.84
C GLN A 339 37.24 -0.25 -18.27
N GLU A 340 36.12 -0.98 -18.45
CA GLU A 340 35.66 -1.42 -19.77
C GLU A 340 35.24 -0.25 -20.66
N THR A 341 34.65 0.79 -20.09
CA THR A 341 34.17 1.98 -20.83
C THR A 341 35.26 3.03 -21.02
N ALA A 342 36.39 2.89 -20.32
CA ALA A 342 37.50 3.85 -20.27
C ALA A 342 37.09 5.28 -19.86
N LEU A 343 35.96 5.44 -19.16
CA LEU A 343 35.56 6.72 -18.57
C LEU A 343 36.42 6.97 -17.33
N LYS A 344 36.89 8.20 -17.12
CA LYS A 344 37.55 8.53 -15.85
C LYS A 344 36.51 8.58 -14.72
N PRO A 345 36.79 8.02 -13.53
CA PRO A 345 35.84 7.99 -12.40
C PRO A 345 35.25 9.35 -12.05
N ASN A 346 36.03 10.43 -12.16
CA ASN A 346 35.61 11.80 -11.84
C ASN A 346 34.43 12.32 -12.70
N TYR A 347 34.07 11.63 -13.78
CA TYR A 347 32.95 12.01 -14.65
C TYR A 347 31.70 11.15 -14.44
N LEU A 348 31.72 10.24 -13.48
CA LEU A 348 30.58 9.42 -13.09
C LEU A 348 30.11 9.83 -11.69
N GLU A 349 28.88 10.30 -11.60
CA GLU A 349 28.18 10.56 -10.36
C GLU A 349 27.18 9.43 -10.10
N LEU A 350 27.19 8.87 -8.89
CA LEU A 350 26.24 7.84 -8.50
C LEU A 350 25.22 8.45 -7.55
N GLU A 351 23.96 8.42 -7.97
CA GLU A 351 22.86 9.00 -7.19
C GLU A 351 22.14 7.91 -6.40
N ILE A 352 21.82 8.22 -5.15
CA ILE A 352 21.07 7.34 -4.26
C ILE A 352 19.98 8.16 -3.57
N THR A 353 18.89 7.52 -3.21
CA THR A 353 17.77 8.19 -2.53
C THR A 353 18.07 8.41 -1.05
N GLU A 354 17.55 9.49 -0.46
CA GLU A 354 17.67 9.78 0.98
C GLU A 354 17.15 8.62 1.84
N SER A 355 16.03 8.01 1.42
CA SER A 355 15.40 6.88 2.10
C SER A 355 16.33 5.67 2.23
N LEU A 356 17.21 5.45 1.25
CA LEU A 356 18.20 4.38 1.27
C LEU A 356 19.24 4.61 2.37
N VAL A 357 19.72 5.85 2.50
CA VAL A 357 20.73 6.24 3.48
C VAL A 357 20.17 6.20 4.89
N MET A 358 18.95 6.72 5.09
CA MET A 358 18.33 6.86 6.41
C MET A 358 17.96 5.53 7.08
N GLN A 359 17.77 4.45 6.32
CA GLN A 359 17.43 3.15 6.91
C GLN A 359 18.60 2.47 7.64
N ASN A 360 19.84 2.71 7.21
CA ASN A 360 21.02 2.20 7.88
C ASN A 360 22.23 3.09 7.62
N GLU A 361 22.20 4.28 8.21
CA GLU A 361 23.19 5.34 8.04
C GLU A 361 24.63 4.81 8.18
N LYS A 362 24.91 4.07 9.26
CA LYS A 362 26.27 3.53 9.53
C LYS A 362 26.78 2.60 8.44
N ALA A 363 25.92 1.71 7.91
CA ALA A 363 26.30 0.81 6.85
C ALA A 363 26.49 1.56 5.52
N ALA A 364 25.61 2.52 5.23
CA ALA A 364 25.68 3.34 4.04
C ALA A 364 26.96 4.19 4.01
N THR A 365 27.31 4.87 5.12
CA THR A 365 28.54 5.65 5.23
C THR A 365 29.78 4.78 5.01
N LYS A 366 29.85 3.59 5.61
CA LYS A 366 30.98 2.68 5.43
C LYS A 366 31.15 2.21 3.99
N ILE A 367 30.04 2.00 3.27
CA ILE A 367 30.07 1.63 1.85
C ILE A 367 30.56 2.82 1.01
N MET A 368 30.05 4.02 1.27
CA MET A 368 30.45 5.24 0.55
C MET A 368 31.90 5.65 0.79
N GLU A 369 32.43 5.48 2.00
CA GLU A 369 33.85 5.75 2.30
C GLU A 369 34.80 4.78 1.59
N ALA A 370 34.30 3.60 1.22
CA ALA A 370 35.07 2.60 0.49
C ALA A 370 34.97 2.74 -1.03
N TRP A 371 34.15 3.68 -1.55
CA TRP A 371 34.02 4.02 -2.97
C TRP A 371 34.88 5.22 -3.30
#